data_AF-A0A7X4WD54-F1
#
_entry.id   AF-A0A7X4WD54-F1
#
_cell.length_a   1.000
_cell.length_b   1.000
_cell.length_c   1.000
_cell.angle_alpha   90.00
_cell.angle_beta   90.00
_cell.angle_gamma   90.00
#
_symmetry.space_group_name_H-M   'P 1'
#
loop_
_entity.id
_entity.type
_entity.pdbx_description
1 polymer ?
#
loop_
_entity_poly.entity_id
_entity_poly.type
_entity_poly.pdbx_seq_one_letter_code
_entity_poly.pdbx_strand_id
1 'polypeptide(L)'
;MNKKTVIILGYPSVTMAKIAGELLHRLAGGYYQVCYYATEDASVSDDSLEELGYYDCIAIEPTHNLAKSFDYVIDINYASYRYQLSVAAGCRHVYWEVETSSDTAVHLKQQADFFISRFLYGC
;
A
#
# COMPACT_ATOMS: atom_id res chain seq x y z
N MET A 1 4.26 21.90 4.38
CA MET A 1 4.02 21.26 3.06
C MET A 1 2.94 20.23 3.24
N ASN A 2 1.92 20.21 2.36
CA ASN A 2 0.96 19.10 2.33
C ASN A 2 1.72 17.85 1.85
N LYS A 3 1.68 16.76 2.64
CA LYS A 3 2.29 15.48 2.25
C LYS A 3 1.51 14.91 1.07
N LYS A 4 2.23 14.31 0.11
CA LYS A 4 1.57 13.53 -0.94
C LYS A 4 0.95 12.29 -0.32
N THR A 5 -0.19 11.86 -0.84
CA THR A 5 -0.99 10.75 -0.31
C THR A 5 -0.82 9.51 -1.17
N VAL A 6 -0.64 8.36 -0.53
CA VAL A 6 -0.50 7.06 -1.20
C VAL A 6 -1.51 6.11 -0.60
N ILE A 7 -2.32 5.46 -1.41
CA ILE A 7 -3.11 4.31 -0.98
C ILE A 7 -2.53 3.02 -1.56
N ILE A 8 -2.47 1.99 -0.73
CA ILE A 8 -1.98 0.67 -1.10
C ILE A 8 -3.13 -0.34 -1.06
N LEU A 9 -3.28 -1.06 -2.16
CA LEU A 9 -4.23 -2.14 -2.36
C LEU A 9 -3.45 -3.45 -2.43
N GLY A 10 -3.88 -4.47 -1.69
CA GLY A 10 -3.17 -5.75 -1.60
C GLY A 10 -4.09 -6.94 -1.84
N TYR A 11 -3.64 -7.89 -2.66
CA TYR A 11 -4.28 -9.19 -2.89
C TYR A 11 -3.22 -10.30 -2.90
N PRO A 12 -3.49 -11.49 -2.30
CA PRO A 12 -4.75 -11.97 -1.74
C PRO A 12 -5.03 -11.55 -0.29
N SER A 13 -4.12 -10.82 0.35
CA SER A 13 -4.27 -10.45 1.77
C SER A 13 -4.00 -8.97 2.01
N VAL A 14 -4.79 -8.39 2.91
CA VAL A 14 -4.59 -7.04 3.46
C VAL A 14 -3.20 -6.87 4.11
N THR A 15 -2.63 -7.96 4.63
CA THR A 15 -1.29 -7.97 5.24
C THR A 15 -0.22 -7.50 4.24
N MET A 16 -0.36 -7.79 2.95
CA MET A 16 0.58 -7.32 1.93
C MET A 16 0.55 -5.79 1.81
N ALA A 17 -0.65 -5.20 1.81
CA ALA A 17 -0.82 -3.75 1.78
C ALA A 17 -0.28 -3.08 3.05
N LYS A 18 -0.51 -3.70 4.21
CA LYS A 18 0.04 -3.24 5.50
C LYS A 18 1.57 -3.23 5.49
N ILE A 19 2.21 -4.37 5.17
CA ILE A 19 3.68 -4.48 5.11
C ILE A 19 4.27 -3.48 4.11
N ALA A 20 3.71 -3.40 2.90
CA ALA A 20 4.12 -2.42 1.90
C ALA A 20 4.03 -0.98 2.41
N GLY A 21 2.93 -0.65 3.09
CA GLY A 21 2.69 0.70 3.61
C GLY A 21 3.74 1.11 4.62
N GLU A 22 4.07 0.21 5.52
CA GLU A 22 5.04 0.45 6.58
C GLU A 22 6.47 0.56 6.05
N LEU A 23 6.86 -0.32 5.12
CA LEU A 23 8.13 -0.21 4.42
C LEU A 23 8.24 1.15 3.72
N LEU A 24 7.19 1.55 3.00
CA LEU A 24 7.16 2.82 2.29
C LEU A 24 7.21 4.01 3.27
N HIS A 25 6.47 3.96 4.37
CA HIS A 25 6.46 5.01 5.39
C HIS A 25 7.87 5.22 5.98
N ARG A 26 8.53 4.14 6.38
CA ARG A 26 9.89 4.16 6.96
C ARG A 26 10.91 4.67 5.95
N LEU A 27 10.88 4.18 4.70
CA LEU A 27 11.82 4.59 3.66
C LEU A 27 11.60 6.04 3.20
N ALA A 28 10.35 6.51 3.19
CA ALA A 28 10.02 7.88 2.78
C ALA A 28 10.33 8.94 3.84
N GLY A 29 10.67 8.55 5.08
CA GLY A 29 10.92 9.49 6.17
C GLY A 29 9.75 10.45 6.42
N GLY A 30 8.51 9.98 6.21
CA GLY A 30 7.30 10.79 6.38
C GLY A 30 6.99 11.78 5.25
N TYR A 31 7.64 11.68 4.08
CA TYR A 31 7.30 12.49 2.89
C TYR A 31 5.88 12.20 2.35
N TYR A 32 5.45 10.95 2.47
CA TYR A 32 4.11 10.50 2.10
C TYR A 32 3.23 10.32 3.33
N GLN A 33 1.94 10.59 3.17
CA GLN A 33 0.89 10.04 4.03
C GLN A 33 0.43 8.72 3.41
N VAL A 34 0.70 7.62 4.10
CA VAL A 34 0.46 6.27 3.58
C VAL A 34 -0.80 5.69 4.17
N CYS A 35 -1.66 5.19 3.29
CA CYS A 35 -2.92 4.54 3.62
C CYS A 35 -2.94 3.13 3.02
N TYR A 36 -3.69 2.20 3.61
CA TYR A 36 -3.96 0.89 3.01
C TYR A 36 -5.46 0.59 3.02
N TYR A 37 -5.91 -0.19 2.04
CA TYR A 37 -7.31 -0.60 1.91
C TYR A 37 -7.58 -1.87 2.71
N ALA A 38 -8.43 -1.77 3.74
CA ALA A 38 -8.63 -2.81 4.74
C ALA A 38 -9.81 -3.73 4.38
N THR A 39 -9.59 -4.71 3.50
CA THR A 39 -10.63 -5.66 3.06
C THR A 39 -11.12 -6.59 4.18
N GLU A 40 -12.37 -7.05 4.09
CA GLU A 40 -13.03 -7.93 5.08
C GLU A 40 -12.38 -9.33 5.24
N ASP A 41 -11.55 -9.78 4.30
CA ASP A 41 -10.73 -11.00 4.40
C ASP A 41 -9.54 -10.86 5.41
N ALA A 42 -9.73 -10.06 6.46
CA ALA A 42 -8.81 -9.91 7.57
C ALA A 42 -8.86 -11.12 8.53
N SER A 43 -8.75 -12.34 8.01
CA SER A 43 -8.55 -13.56 8.81
C SER A 43 -7.10 -13.71 9.31
N VAL A 44 -6.28 -12.67 9.18
CA VAL A 44 -4.97 -12.58 9.80
C VAL A 44 -5.15 -11.74 11.06
N SER A 45 -5.08 -12.39 12.23
CA SER A 45 -5.10 -11.67 13.50
C SER A 45 -3.99 -10.61 13.52
N ASP A 46 -4.35 -9.40 13.90
CA ASP A 46 -3.45 -8.24 13.97
C ASP A 46 -2.25 -8.47 14.91
N ASP A 47 -2.32 -9.48 15.77
CA ASP A 47 -1.30 -9.83 16.77
C ASP A 47 0.10 -10.03 16.17
N SER A 48 0.19 -10.57 14.95
CA SER A 48 1.48 -10.80 14.27
C SER A 48 2.13 -9.52 13.71
N LEU A 49 1.34 -8.44 13.56
CA LEU A 49 1.78 -7.16 13.00
C LEU A 49 2.07 -6.12 14.10
N GLU A 50 1.38 -6.20 15.24
CA GLU A 50 1.71 -5.41 16.45
C GLU A 50 3.12 -5.74 16.95
N GLU A 51 3.55 -7.01 16.92
CA GLU A 51 4.91 -7.43 17.28
C GLU A 51 6.00 -6.86 16.35
N LEU A 52 5.64 -6.44 15.12
CA LEU A 52 6.57 -5.89 14.12
C LEU A 52 6.66 -4.35 14.15
N GLY A 53 5.90 -3.71 15.04
CA GLY A 53 6.00 -2.28 15.31
C GLY A 53 5.47 -1.38 14.18
N TYR A 54 4.35 -1.77 13.59
CA TYR A 54 3.71 -1.11 12.45
C TYR A 54 2.53 -0.25 12.91
N TYR A 55 2.74 1.07 13.04
CA TYR A 55 1.78 1.97 13.70
C TYR A 55 1.37 3.20 12.89
N ASP A 56 2.02 3.49 11.76
CA ASP A 56 1.95 4.82 11.14
C ASP A 56 1.08 4.88 9.87
N CYS A 57 0.59 3.72 9.38
CA CYS A 57 -0.28 3.66 8.20
C CYS A 57 -1.78 3.77 8.55
N ILE A 58 -2.52 4.54 7.76
CA ILE A 58 -3.96 4.75 7.97
C ILE A 58 -4.78 3.69 7.23
N ALA A 59 -5.60 2.93 7.96
CA ALA A 59 -6.57 2.03 7.37
C ALA A 59 -7.70 2.80 6.68
N ILE A 60 -8.06 2.40 5.46
CA ILE A 60 -9.21 2.90 4.71
C ILE A 60 -10.24 1.78 4.63
N GLU A 61 -11.44 2.07 5.10
CA GLU A 61 -12.55 1.11 5.09
C GLU A 61 -12.94 0.70 3.65
N PRO A 62 -13.43 -0.54 3.48
CA PRO A 62 -13.90 -1.01 2.19
C PRO A 62 -15.00 -0.12 1.61
N THR A 63 -14.74 0.45 0.43
CA THR A 63 -15.72 1.22 -0.34
C THR A 63 -15.51 0.92 -1.82
N HIS A 64 -16.61 0.72 -2.56
CA HIS A 64 -16.57 0.42 -4.01
C HIS A 64 -15.98 1.57 -4.84
N ASN A 65 -15.96 2.78 -4.28
CA ASN A 65 -15.40 3.96 -4.90
C ASN A 65 -14.39 4.59 -3.94
N LEU A 66 -13.11 4.59 -4.33
CA LEU A 66 -12.08 5.37 -3.67
C LEU A 66 -12.30 6.85 -4.03
N ALA A 67 -13.34 7.45 -3.43
CA ALA A 67 -13.79 8.81 -3.71
C ALA A 67 -12.73 9.88 -3.33
N LYS A 68 -11.72 9.50 -2.54
CA LYS A 68 -10.58 10.36 -2.20
C LYS A 68 -9.56 10.38 -3.35
N SER A 69 -9.13 11.58 -3.74
CA SER A 69 -8.03 11.78 -4.68
C SER A 69 -6.69 11.53 -3.98
N PHE A 70 -6.20 10.29 -4.02
CA PHE A 70 -4.82 9.98 -3.66
C PHE A 70 -3.87 10.45 -4.77
N ASP A 71 -2.67 10.89 -4.43
CA ASP A 71 -1.64 11.21 -5.44
C ASP A 71 -1.16 9.93 -6.13
N TYR A 72 -1.06 8.82 -5.38
CA TYR A 72 -0.67 7.51 -5.89
C TYR A 72 -1.60 6.39 -5.38
N VAL A 73 -1.85 5.43 -6.26
CA VAL A 73 -2.42 4.11 -5.91
C VAL A 73 -1.35 3.07 -6.23
N ILE A 74 -0.91 2.35 -5.21
CA ILE A 74 -0.07 1.17 -5.38
C ILE A 74 -1.00 -0.04 -5.37
N ASP A 75 -1.03 -0.76 -6.48
CA ASP A 75 -1.92 -1.88 -6.71
C ASP A 75 -1.12 -3.17 -6.81
N ILE A 76 -1.13 -3.93 -5.71
CA ILE A 76 -0.38 -5.17 -5.59
C ILE A 76 -1.26 -6.32 -6.08
N ASN A 77 -0.78 -7.04 -7.09
CA ASN A 77 -1.43 -8.22 -7.67
C ASN A 77 -2.87 -7.96 -8.17
N TYR A 78 -3.09 -6.79 -8.77
CA TYR A 78 -4.36 -6.35 -9.38
C TYR A 78 -5.52 -6.32 -8.38
N ALA A 79 -5.23 -6.00 -7.12
CA ALA A 79 -6.21 -5.82 -6.06
C ALA A 79 -7.35 -4.88 -6.45
N SER A 80 -7.07 -3.77 -7.16
CA SER A 80 -8.13 -2.85 -7.62
C SER A 80 -9.19 -3.55 -8.47
N TYR A 81 -8.76 -4.40 -9.41
CA TYR A 81 -9.64 -5.19 -10.26
C TYR A 81 -10.37 -6.28 -9.46
N ARG A 82 -9.66 -7.00 -8.59
CA ARG A 82 -10.22 -8.08 -7.75
C ARG A 82 -11.32 -7.57 -6.83
N TYR A 83 -11.14 -6.37 -6.28
CA TYR A 83 -12.09 -5.71 -5.38
C TYR A 83 -13.08 -4.80 -6.12
N GLN A 84 -13.06 -4.78 -7.46
CA GLN A 84 -13.95 -3.96 -8.31
C GLN A 84 -13.93 -2.46 -7.94
N LEU A 85 -12.76 -1.94 -7.60
CA LEU A 85 -12.57 -0.57 -7.17
C LEU A 85 -12.41 0.35 -8.36
N SER A 86 -13.15 1.46 -8.36
CA SER A 86 -12.88 2.58 -9.25
C SER A 86 -11.81 3.49 -8.65
N VAL A 87 -10.72 3.71 -9.39
CA VAL A 87 -9.66 4.66 -9.04
C VAL A 87 -9.91 6.00 -9.73
N ALA A 88 -9.75 7.11 -9.01
CA ALA A 88 -9.95 8.46 -9.55
C ALA A 88 -8.96 8.79 -10.67
N ALA A 89 -9.43 9.43 -11.75
CA ALA A 89 -8.66 9.71 -12.97
C ALA A 89 -7.41 10.60 -12.79
N GLY A 90 -7.31 11.36 -11.68
CA GLY A 90 -6.13 12.18 -11.35
C GLY A 90 -5.07 11.44 -10.53
N CYS A 91 -5.31 10.18 -10.17
CA CYS A 91 -4.40 9.40 -9.36
C CYS A 91 -3.37 8.68 -10.22
N ARG A 92 -2.09 8.70 -9.80
CA ARG A 92 -1.07 7.92 -10.48
C ARG A 92 -1.11 6.47 -10.02
N HIS A 93 -1.51 5.58 -10.93
CA HIS A 93 -1.57 4.15 -10.67
C HIS A 93 -0.19 3.50 -10.87
N VAL A 94 0.29 2.79 -9.86
CA VAL A 94 1.54 2.03 -9.86
C VAL A 94 1.20 0.58 -9.56
N TYR A 95 1.60 -0.32 -10.47
CA TYR A 95 1.32 -1.74 -10.34
C TYR A 95 2.54 -2.50 -9.80
N TRP A 96 2.34 -3.33 -8.79
CA TRP A 96 3.34 -4.24 -8.24
C TRP A 96 2.89 -5.67 -8.38
N GLU A 97 3.73 -6.49 -9.01
CA GLU A 97 3.58 -7.94 -9.00
C GLU A 97 4.46 -8.51 -7.89
N VAL A 98 3.86 -9.26 -6.97
CA VAL A 98 4.52 -9.78 -5.79
C VAL A 98 4.10 -11.23 -5.59
N GLU A 99 5.07 -12.13 -5.74
CA GLU A 99 4.88 -13.55 -5.45
C GLU A 99 4.55 -13.76 -3.97
N THR A 100 3.52 -14.58 -3.71
CA THR A 100 3.12 -14.98 -2.36
C THR A 100 3.86 -16.24 -1.94
N SER A 101 5.03 -16.07 -1.34
CA SER A 101 5.87 -17.14 -0.80
C SER A 101 6.49 -16.72 0.55
N SER A 102 7.42 -17.52 1.09
CA SER A 102 8.23 -17.12 2.25
C SER A 102 9.00 -15.81 2.05
N ASP A 103 9.22 -15.38 0.81
CA ASP A 103 9.99 -14.19 0.45
C ASP A 103 9.14 -12.95 0.16
N THR A 104 7.83 -13.00 0.43
CA THR A 104 6.88 -11.89 0.15
C THR A 104 7.37 -10.54 0.70
N ALA A 105 7.87 -10.52 1.94
CA ALA A 105 8.38 -9.29 2.56
C ALA A 105 9.63 -8.72 1.86
N VAL A 106 10.49 -9.58 1.31
CA VAL A 106 11.68 -9.19 0.56
C VAL A 106 11.26 -8.55 -0.77
N HIS A 107 10.33 -9.16 -1.50
CA HIS A 107 9.79 -8.60 -2.73
C HIS A 107 9.09 -7.26 -2.49
N LEU A 108 8.27 -7.15 -1.44
CA LEU A 108 7.63 -5.89 -1.05
C LEU A 108 8.67 -4.79 -0.73
N LYS A 109 9.76 -5.14 -0.05
CA LYS A 109 10.84 -4.19 0.23
C LYS A 109 11.52 -3.71 -1.06
N GLN A 110 11.83 -4.61 -1.99
CA GLN A 110 12.44 -4.24 -3.28
C GLN A 110 11.53 -3.28 -4.07
N GLN A 111 10.22 -3.54 -4.08
CA GLN A 111 9.24 -2.67 -4.73
C GLN A 111 9.16 -1.28 -4.05
N ALA A 112 9.17 -1.24 -2.72
CA ALA A 112 9.18 0.01 -1.96
C ALA A 112 10.47 0.82 -2.19
N ASP A 113 11.64 0.17 -2.17
CA ASP A 113 12.94 0.81 -2.48
C ASP A 113 12.92 1.41 -3.91
N PHE A 114 12.42 0.65 -4.89
CA PHE A 114 12.28 1.13 -6.27
C PHE A 114 11.36 2.34 -6.36
N PHE A 115 10.18 2.28 -5.73
CA PHE A 115 9.22 3.38 -5.69
C PHE A 115 9.87 4.66 -5.13
N ILE A 116 10.58 4.54 -4.01
CA ILE A 116 11.27 5.67 -3.39
C ILE A 116 12.34 6.24 -4.32
N SER A 117 13.20 5.39 -4.89
CA SER A 117 14.23 5.84 -5.84
C SER A 117 13.64 6.61 -7.03
N ARG A 118 12.47 6.18 -7.53
CA ARG A 118 11.86 6.71 -8.74
C ARG A 118 11.03 7.97 -8.52
N PHE A 119 10.32 8.05 -7.40
CA PHE A 119 9.29 9.07 -7.17
C PHE A 119 9.61 10.05 -6.04
N LEU A 120 10.51 9.68 -5.11
CA LEU A 120 10.97 10.59 -4.07
C LEU A 120 12.27 11.30 -4.47
N TYR A 121 13.25 10.54 -4.98
CA TYR A 121 14.58 11.08 -5.31
C TYR A 121 14.81 11.35 -6.80
N GLY A 122 13.91 10.85 -7.66
CA GLY A 122 13.95 11.10 -9.10
C GLY A 122 13.51 12.54 -9.42
N CYS A 123 14.41 13.49 -9.21
CA CYS A 123 14.43 14.83 -9.80
C CYS A 123 15.45 14.87 -10.94
#